data_AF-A0A960SSK3-F1
#
_entry.id   AF-A0A960SSK3-F1
#
_cell.length_a   1.000
_cell.length_b   1.000
_cell.length_c   1.000
_cell.angle_alpha   90.00
_cell.angle_beta   90.00
_cell.angle_gamma   90.00
#
_symmetry.space_group_name_H-M   'P 1'
#
loop_
_entity.id
_entity.type
_entity.pdbx_description
1 polymer ?
#
loop_
_entity_poly.entity_id
_entity_poly.type
_entity_poly.pdbx_seq_one_letter_code
_entity_poly.pdbx_strand_id
1 'polypeptide(L)'
;TSLANARLNLDREADRLDFDQARQAAEDRWNAALGRIEIEGGRPEDRVKFYTGLYHALLGRGLASDVDGSYPRNDGGVGRVALDPDGTPLYHHYNSDSLWGTFWNLNQLWAIAYPDYLSEYLRCHLDLYRDTGWLPDSIAAAKYVSGVGTDFTGVLICGAYQWGIRDYDPEQAFAAVLKNEVGWQNRPVGVGKADLKSFLDHGYVPLLRRVNAAGDSVAGGSQFSASHTLEYSFSSWAAAQFAQALGRTNEVARLLRQSRGWEKLFDAETGFIRPRDTTGAFIPDFNPFEAWRGFQEGNAWQYTFYVPHDPEGLVRLMGPETFNRRLDSVFTRAQETAFGGGKEVNAFAGVESIYNHGNQPSLHISWLFNHSGKPWLSQKWTRAICNEFYGTDGIHGYGYGQDEDQGQLGAWYVMASMGLFDVKGLSDREPKMQLGSPVFDRITIDLNADYASGKTFVIETHNNSPENVYVQSATFNGNPLDEAQLNYSDIVNGGKLVLEMGPAPNQNWGSIGQQ
;
A
#
# COMPACT_ATOMS: atom_id res chain seq x y z
N THR A 1 27.42 0.57 15.11
CA THR A 1 27.70 1.83 15.83
C THR A 1 28.91 1.70 16.74
N SER A 2 28.87 0.94 17.85
CA SER A 2 30.08 0.57 18.63
C SER A 2 29.79 -0.52 19.67
N LEU A 3 30.84 -1.16 20.24
CA LEU A 3 30.67 -2.04 21.41
C LEU A 3 30.18 -1.27 22.65
N ALA A 4 30.56 0.00 22.78
CA ALA A 4 30.13 0.85 23.89
C ALA A 4 28.61 1.12 23.84
N ASN A 5 28.06 1.34 22.64
CA ASN A 5 26.62 1.54 22.48
C ASN A 5 25.84 0.26 22.73
N ALA A 6 26.33 -0.90 22.28
CA ALA A 6 25.70 -2.18 22.62
C ALA A 6 25.61 -2.40 24.14
N ARG A 7 26.66 -2.02 24.88
CA ARG A 7 26.65 -2.03 26.35
C ARG A 7 25.65 -1.02 26.92
N LEU A 8 25.59 0.19 26.36
CA LEU A 8 24.64 1.22 26.79
C LEU A 8 23.18 0.82 26.56
N ASN A 9 22.87 0.15 25.44
CA ASN A 9 21.54 -0.40 25.18
C ASN A 9 21.16 -1.40 26.27
N LEU A 10 22.05 -2.37 26.58
CA LEU A 10 21.84 -3.33 27.66
C LEU A 10 21.63 -2.64 29.02
N ASP A 11 22.47 -1.68 29.37
CA ASP A 11 22.41 -0.97 30.65
C ASP A 11 21.11 -0.13 30.79
N ARG A 12 20.57 0.41 29.68
CA ARG A 12 19.35 1.22 29.68
C ARG A 12 18.07 0.38 29.62
N GLU A 13 18.09 -0.70 28.86
CA GLU A 13 16.87 -1.49 28.58
C GLU A 13 16.71 -2.68 29.52
N ALA A 14 17.81 -3.26 30.03
CA ALA A 14 17.77 -4.57 30.69
C ALA A 14 18.77 -4.79 31.85
N ASP A 15 19.38 -3.74 32.44
CA ASP A 15 20.37 -3.88 33.55
C ASP A 15 19.89 -4.77 34.72
N ARG A 16 18.58 -4.76 35.00
CA ARG A 16 17.97 -5.51 36.11
C ARG A 16 16.75 -6.32 35.71
N LEU A 17 16.57 -6.53 34.42
CA LEU A 17 15.38 -7.18 33.86
C LEU A 17 15.59 -8.70 33.89
N ASP A 18 14.76 -9.40 34.66
CA ASP A 18 14.68 -10.86 34.53
C ASP A 18 13.80 -11.27 33.33
N PHE A 19 13.76 -12.58 33.04
CA PHE A 19 13.01 -13.09 31.89
C PHE A 19 11.50 -12.82 32.00
N ASP A 20 10.90 -12.98 33.18
CA ASP A 20 9.46 -12.82 33.36
C ASP A 20 9.07 -11.34 33.27
N GLN A 21 9.90 -10.44 33.81
CA GLN A 21 9.76 -9.00 33.64
C GLN A 21 9.89 -8.58 32.17
N ALA A 22 10.86 -9.15 31.45
CA ALA A 22 11.03 -8.89 30.02
C ALA A 22 9.82 -9.35 29.22
N ARG A 23 9.32 -10.56 29.51
CA ARG A 23 8.12 -11.10 28.87
C ARG A 23 6.90 -10.22 29.15
N GLN A 24 6.64 -9.85 30.40
CA GLN A 24 5.51 -9.00 30.76
C GLN A 24 5.60 -7.63 30.08
N ALA A 25 6.78 -6.99 30.09
CA ALA A 25 6.96 -5.71 29.43
C ALA A 25 6.73 -5.79 27.91
N ALA A 26 7.12 -6.91 27.27
CA ALA A 26 6.83 -7.16 25.87
C ALA A 26 5.32 -7.38 25.62
N GLU A 27 4.65 -8.19 26.47
CA GLU A 27 3.20 -8.42 26.41
C GLU A 27 2.42 -7.12 26.58
N ASP A 28 2.80 -6.26 27.52
CA ASP A 28 2.16 -4.96 27.75
C ASP A 28 2.32 -4.02 26.55
N ARG A 29 3.52 -3.98 25.94
CA ARG A 29 3.77 -3.21 24.71
C ARG A 29 2.94 -3.71 23.54
N TRP A 30 2.86 -5.03 23.36
CA TRP A 30 2.02 -5.63 22.31
C TRP A 30 0.54 -5.34 22.56
N ASN A 31 0.04 -5.49 23.78
CA ASN A 31 -1.34 -5.15 24.11
C ASN A 31 -1.65 -3.67 23.87
N ALA A 32 -0.74 -2.76 24.19
CA ALA A 32 -0.91 -1.33 23.90
C ALA A 32 -0.91 -1.03 22.40
N ALA A 33 -0.02 -1.67 21.62
CA ALA A 33 0.06 -1.44 20.18
C ALA A 33 -1.11 -2.07 19.41
N LEU A 34 -1.48 -3.31 19.74
CA LEU A 34 -2.61 -4.01 19.14
C LEU A 34 -3.96 -3.44 19.60
N GLY A 35 -4.03 -2.96 20.85
CA GLY A 35 -5.22 -2.36 21.45
C GLY A 35 -5.64 -1.02 20.86
N ARG A 36 -4.81 -0.40 20.00
CA ARG A 36 -5.22 0.80 19.24
C ARG A 36 -6.40 0.55 18.31
N ILE A 37 -6.66 -0.72 17.98
CA ILE A 37 -7.87 -1.13 17.27
C ILE A 37 -8.54 -2.26 18.05
N GLU A 38 -9.70 -1.95 18.61
CA GLU A 38 -10.55 -2.91 19.32
C GLU A 38 -11.63 -3.44 18.39
N ILE A 39 -11.84 -4.76 18.40
CA ILE A 39 -12.86 -5.43 17.58
C ILE A 39 -13.82 -6.24 18.46
N GLU A 40 -15.10 -6.21 18.12
CA GLU A 40 -16.17 -6.97 18.76
C GLU A 40 -17.01 -7.69 17.69
N GLY A 41 -17.54 -8.88 18.02
CA GLY A 41 -18.26 -9.72 17.07
C GLY A 41 -17.34 -10.54 16.15
N GLY A 42 -17.90 -11.08 15.07
CA GLY A 42 -17.20 -11.98 14.16
C GLY A 42 -16.93 -13.38 14.76
N ARG A 43 -16.31 -14.27 13.97
CA ARG A 43 -15.96 -15.61 14.47
C ARG A 43 -14.65 -15.57 15.25
N PRO A 44 -14.39 -16.52 16.16
CA PRO A 44 -13.11 -16.62 16.87
C PRO A 44 -11.90 -16.62 15.93
N GLU A 45 -12.00 -17.28 14.78
CA GLU A 45 -10.93 -17.34 13.78
C GLU A 45 -10.65 -15.98 13.13
N ASP A 46 -11.69 -15.14 12.94
CA ASP A 46 -11.52 -13.81 12.35
C ASP A 46 -10.72 -12.90 13.30
N ARG A 47 -10.94 -13.04 14.62
CA ARG A 47 -10.13 -12.33 15.63
C ARG A 47 -8.67 -12.79 15.62
N VAL A 48 -8.41 -14.09 15.44
CA VAL A 48 -7.04 -14.62 15.32
C VAL A 48 -6.35 -14.03 14.09
N LYS A 49 -7.02 -14.05 12.93
CA LYS A 49 -6.50 -13.45 11.70
C LYS A 49 -6.22 -11.95 11.87
N PHE A 50 -7.15 -11.22 12.47
CA PHE A 50 -7.03 -9.77 12.66
C PHE A 50 -5.80 -9.40 13.49
N TYR A 51 -5.69 -9.91 14.72
CA TYR A 51 -4.59 -9.53 15.60
C TYR A 51 -3.25 -10.14 15.17
N THR A 52 -3.23 -11.27 14.46
CA THR A 52 -2.00 -11.80 13.84
C THR A 52 -1.56 -10.92 12.66
N GLY A 53 -2.49 -10.49 11.80
CA GLY A 53 -2.21 -9.54 10.73
C GLY A 53 -1.70 -8.20 11.26
N LEU A 54 -2.30 -7.68 12.33
CA LEU A 54 -1.85 -6.45 12.99
C LEU A 54 -0.47 -6.60 13.62
N TYR A 55 -0.19 -7.76 14.23
CA TYR A 55 1.15 -8.09 14.74
C TYR A 55 2.21 -8.05 13.62
N HIS A 56 1.97 -8.69 12.47
CA HIS A 56 2.92 -8.67 11.36
C HIS A 56 3.08 -7.27 10.73
N ALA A 57 1.99 -6.48 10.66
CA ALA A 57 2.02 -5.10 10.19
C ALA A 57 2.93 -4.16 11.02
N LEU A 58 3.21 -4.54 12.27
CA LEU A 58 4.07 -3.79 13.21
C LEU A 58 5.46 -4.42 13.39
N LEU A 59 5.67 -5.64 12.90
CA LEU A 59 6.93 -6.37 13.08
C LEU A 59 7.96 -6.08 11.98
N GLY A 60 7.49 -5.81 10.75
CA GLY A 60 8.29 -5.90 9.52
C GLY A 60 9.51 -4.97 9.43
N ARG A 61 9.54 -3.83 10.14
CA ARG A 61 10.65 -2.86 10.04
C ARG A 61 11.43 -2.75 11.35
N GLY A 62 12.63 -3.31 11.34
CA GLY A 62 13.46 -3.44 12.55
C GLY A 62 14.21 -2.16 12.92
N LEU A 63 14.11 -1.78 14.19
CA LEU A 63 14.90 -0.69 14.79
C LEU A 63 16.41 -0.87 14.52
N ALA A 64 17.06 0.18 14.07
CA ALA A 64 18.48 0.20 13.65
C ALA A 64 19.33 1.28 14.36
N SER A 65 18.71 2.09 15.22
CA SER A 65 19.41 3.08 16.06
C SER A 65 19.56 2.59 17.51
N ASP A 66 20.65 3.00 18.17
CA ASP A 66 20.90 2.79 19.59
C ASP A 66 20.11 3.77 20.47
N VAL A 67 20.04 3.49 21.79
CA VAL A 67 19.35 4.33 22.79
C VAL A 67 19.92 5.75 22.91
N ASP A 68 21.16 5.97 22.45
CA ASP A 68 21.81 7.29 22.45
C ASP A 68 21.60 8.09 21.15
N GLY A 69 20.79 7.54 20.24
CA GLY A 69 20.46 8.08 18.92
C GLY A 69 21.44 7.70 17.82
N SER A 70 22.53 6.99 18.11
CA SER A 70 23.51 6.59 17.08
C SER A 70 22.92 5.58 16.11
N TYR A 71 23.23 5.71 14.81
CA TYR A 71 22.82 4.76 13.78
C TYR A 71 23.93 4.54 12.73
N PRO A 72 23.99 3.38 12.08
CA PRO A 72 24.92 3.15 10.97
C PRO A 72 24.49 3.93 9.73
N ARG A 73 25.41 4.71 9.14
CA ARG A 73 25.18 5.38 7.86
C ARG A 73 25.50 4.48 6.67
N ASN A 74 24.90 4.81 5.53
CA ASN A 74 25.10 4.05 4.28
C ASN A 74 26.55 4.07 3.78
N ASP A 75 27.33 5.10 4.10
CA ASP A 75 28.76 5.21 3.78
C ASP A 75 29.67 4.40 4.73
N GLY A 76 29.11 3.74 5.76
CA GLY A 76 29.84 3.01 6.79
C GLY A 76 30.23 3.86 8.00
N GLY A 77 29.91 5.16 8.01
CA GLY A 77 30.04 6.03 9.17
C GLY A 77 28.94 5.82 10.22
N VAL A 78 28.94 6.67 11.23
CA VAL A 78 27.92 6.69 12.29
C VAL A 78 27.22 8.04 12.29
N GLY A 79 25.92 8.01 12.10
CA GLY A 79 25.03 9.16 12.27
C GLY A 79 24.47 9.20 13.69
N ARG A 80 23.83 10.31 14.03
CA ARG A 80 23.19 10.46 15.34
C ARG A 80 21.91 11.27 15.20
N VAL A 81 20.80 10.70 15.67
CA VAL A 81 19.54 11.40 15.85
C VAL A 81 19.66 12.36 17.04
N ALA A 82 19.10 13.55 16.90
CA ALA A 82 19.05 14.51 17.99
C ALA A 82 18.23 13.95 19.16
N LEU A 83 18.63 14.30 20.38
CA LEU A 83 17.94 13.88 21.60
C LEU A 83 17.00 14.98 22.09
N ASP A 84 15.93 14.58 22.75
CA ASP A 84 15.13 15.46 23.60
C ASP A 84 15.91 15.88 24.87
N PRO A 85 15.37 16.81 25.69
CA PRO A 85 16.02 17.22 26.94
C PRO A 85 16.24 16.09 27.97
N ASP A 86 15.48 15.01 27.88
CA ASP A 86 15.58 13.84 28.78
C ASP A 86 16.60 12.80 28.27
N GLY A 87 17.18 13.04 27.09
CA GLY A 87 18.22 12.21 26.49
C GLY A 87 17.67 11.06 25.63
N THR A 88 16.40 11.12 25.23
CA THR A 88 15.75 10.14 24.34
C THR A 88 15.86 10.61 22.89
N PRO A 89 16.16 9.73 21.92
CA PRO A 89 16.13 10.10 20.50
C PRO A 89 14.78 10.65 20.09
N LEU A 90 14.76 11.76 19.35
CA LEU A 90 13.53 12.40 18.85
C LEU A 90 12.71 11.53 17.88
N TYR A 91 13.34 10.49 17.33
CA TYR A 91 12.79 9.45 16.46
C TYR A 91 13.85 8.36 16.30
N HIS A 92 13.48 7.29 15.62
CA HIS A 92 14.35 6.15 15.39
C HIS A 92 14.73 5.95 13.91
N HIS A 93 15.81 5.21 13.69
CA HIS A 93 16.17 4.72 12.36
C HIS A 93 15.76 3.26 12.22
N TYR A 94 15.35 2.87 11.01
CA TYR A 94 14.77 1.57 10.73
C TYR A 94 15.48 0.90 9.55
N ASN A 95 15.72 -0.41 9.66
CA ASN A 95 15.88 -1.25 8.49
C ASN A 95 14.50 -1.49 7.87
N SER A 96 14.44 -1.57 6.56
CA SER A 96 13.19 -1.75 5.85
C SER A 96 13.38 -2.58 4.61
N ASP A 97 12.41 -3.43 4.31
CA ASP A 97 12.19 -3.94 2.96
C ASP A 97 11.53 -2.88 2.05
N SER A 98 11.38 -3.17 0.77
CA SER A 98 10.77 -2.26 -0.21
C SER A 98 9.34 -1.90 0.19
N LEU A 99 8.92 -0.69 -0.18
CA LEU A 99 7.55 -0.18 -0.02
C LEU A 99 6.68 -0.45 -1.26
N TRP A 100 7.11 -1.37 -2.13
CA TRP A 100 6.34 -1.76 -3.29
C TRP A 100 4.98 -2.34 -2.89
N GLY A 101 3.90 -1.69 -3.34
CA GLY A 101 2.52 -2.08 -3.04
C GLY A 101 1.94 -1.59 -1.71
N THR A 102 2.74 -1.01 -0.80
CA THR A 102 2.31 -0.76 0.58
C THR A 102 1.21 0.30 0.71
N PHE A 103 1.02 1.12 -0.32
CA PHE A 103 -0.06 2.11 -0.42
C PHE A 103 -1.46 1.48 -0.40
N TRP A 104 -1.60 0.17 -0.60
CA TRP A 104 -2.86 -0.56 -0.46
C TRP A 104 -3.01 -1.33 0.86
N ASN A 105 -2.06 -1.19 1.79
CA ASN A 105 -2.07 -1.94 3.04
C ASN A 105 -1.47 -1.11 4.20
N LEU A 106 -0.19 -1.31 4.53
CA LEU A 106 0.56 -0.70 5.63
C LEU A 106 0.40 0.81 5.67
N ASN A 107 0.51 1.51 4.53
CA ASN A 107 0.46 2.97 4.52
C ASN A 107 -0.87 3.49 5.07
N GLN A 108 -1.98 2.85 4.67
CA GLN A 108 -3.32 3.25 5.09
C GLN A 108 -3.59 2.89 6.56
N LEU A 109 -3.14 1.70 6.98
CA LEU A 109 -3.25 1.26 8.36
C LEU A 109 -2.43 2.16 9.30
N TRP A 110 -1.19 2.46 8.93
CA TRP A 110 -0.34 3.34 9.71
C TRP A 110 -0.85 4.77 9.73
N ALA A 111 -1.38 5.30 8.62
CA ALA A 111 -1.98 6.63 8.60
C ALA A 111 -3.07 6.79 9.67
N ILE A 112 -3.91 5.76 9.85
CA ILE A 112 -5.08 5.82 10.73
C ILE A 112 -4.73 5.47 12.18
N ALA A 113 -3.98 4.39 12.41
CA ALA A 113 -3.78 3.83 13.75
C ALA A 113 -2.35 3.98 14.31
N TYR A 114 -1.36 4.21 13.44
CA TYR A 114 0.07 4.31 13.83
C TYR A 114 0.80 5.50 13.20
N PRO A 115 0.23 6.73 13.22
CA PRO A 115 0.82 7.88 12.54
C PRO A 115 2.13 8.36 13.19
N ASP A 116 2.30 8.11 14.49
CA ASP A 116 3.53 8.33 15.25
C ASP A 116 4.68 7.48 14.70
N TYR A 117 4.45 6.17 14.55
CA TYR A 117 5.42 5.27 13.96
C TYR A 117 5.76 5.64 12.51
N LEU A 118 4.74 5.95 11.70
CA LEU A 118 4.93 6.43 10.34
C LEU A 118 5.77 7.72 10.29
N SER A 119 5.53 8.66 11.20
CA SER A 119 6.30 9.91 11.26
C SER A 119 7.80 9.63 11.48
N GLU A 120 8.14 8.77 12.43
CA GLU A 120 9.54 8.38 12.65
C GLU A 120 10.16 7.70 11.43
N TYR A 121 9.40 6.79 10.80
CA TYR A 121 9.83 6.07 9.62
C TYR A 121 10.13 7.02 8.44
N LEU A 122 9.31 8.05 8.23
CA LEU A 122 9.53 9.09 7.22
C LEU A 122 10.79 9.90 7.53
N ARG A 123 10.99 10.30 8.79
CA ARG A 123 12.17 11.06 9.22
C ARG A 123 13.45 10.25 9.02
N CYS A 124 13.43 8.94 9.28
CA CYS A 124 14.52 8.02 8.93
C CYS A 124 14.85 8.05 7.42
N HIS A 125 13.85 7.97 6.55
CA HIS A 125 14.07 7.98 5.09
C HIS A 125 14.55 9.34 4.57
N LEU A 126 14.13 10.44 5.18
CA LEU A 126 14.60 11.77 4.84
C LEU A 126 16.03 12.04 5.34
N ASP A 127 16.40 11.46 6.49
CA ASP A 127 17.80 11.42 6.95
C ASP A 127 18.69 10.66 5.94
N LEU A 128 18.22 9.51 5.46
CA LEU A 128 18.92 8.74 4.42
C LEU A 128 19.05 9.55 3.12
N TYR A 129 17.98 10.23 2.69
CA TYR A 129 18.05 11.14 1.54
C TYR A 129 19.05 12.28 1.75
N ARG A 130 19.08 12.91 2.93
CA ARG A 130 20.06 13.97 3.24
C ARG A 130 21.49 13.46 3.12
N ASP A 131 21.75 12.27 3.67
CA ASP A 131 23.10 11.73 3.80
C ASP A 131 23.62 11.17 2.46
N THR A 132 22.73 10.71 1.59
CA THR A 132 23.10 9.98 0.36
C THR A 132 22.66 10.64 -0.94
N GLY A 133 21.76 11.61 -0.85
CA GLY A 133 21.10 12.25 -1.97
C GLY A 133 19.99 11.42 -2.62
N TRP A 134 19.65 10.21 -2.16
CA TRP A 134 18.58 9.39 -2.75
C TRP A 134 17.71 8.77 -1.68
N LEU A 135 16.41 8.68 -1.96
CA LEU A 135 15.55 7.77 -1.21
C LEU A 135 15.97 6.33 -1.57
N PRO A 136 16.11 5.46 -0.58
CA PRO A 136 16.27 4.05 -0.85
C PRO A 136 14.95 3.43 -1.27
N ASP A 137 15.02 2.45 -2.17
CA ASP A 137 13.93 1.49 -2.33
C ASP A 137 13.79 0.68 -1.03
N SER A 138 14.92 0.20 -0.51
CA SER A 138 15.01 -0.54 0.75
C SER A 138 16.40 -0.41 1.38
N ILE A 139 16.49 -0.64 2.70
CA ILE A 139 17.73 -0.63 3.47
C ILE A 139 17.84 -1.89 4.34
N ALA A 140 18.93 -2.63 4.15
CA ALA A 140 19.34 -3.73 5.02
C ALA A 140 20.74 -3.47 5.56
N ALA A 141 20.91 -3.47 6.89
CA ALA A 141 22.18 -3.18 7.55
C ALA A 141 22.83 -1.88 7.04
N ALA A 142 22.01 -0.81 6.94
CA ALA A 142 22.36 0.50 6.39
C ALA A 142 22.77 0.53 4.91
N LYS A 143 22.73 -0.58 4.17
CA LYS A 143 23.04 -0.62 2.74
C LYS A 143 21.80 -0.65 1.88
N TYR A 144 21.89 -0.02 0.72
CA TYR A 144 20.83 -0.10 -0.28
C TYR A 144 20.66 -1.53 -0.73
N VAL A 145 19.41 -1.95 -0.75
CA VAL A 145 18.95 -3.19 -1.35
C VAL A 145 17.69 -2.87 -2.14
N SER A 146 17.35 -3.70 -3.10
CA SER A 146 16.16 -3.54 -3.92
C SER A 146 15.72 -4.91 -4.41
N GLY A 147 14.45 -5.22 -4.19
CA GLY A 147 13.81 -6.43 -4.72
C GLY A 147 13.21 -6.12 -6.09
N VAL A 148 12.21 -5.23 -6.10
CA VAL A 148 11.36 -5.00 -7.28
C VAL A 148 11.93 -3.93 -8.22
N GLY A 149 12.67 -2.94 -7.72
CA GLY A 149 13.31 -1.93 -8.57
C GLY A 149 12.43 -0.71 -8.90
N THR A 150 11.26 -0.60 -8.26
CA THR A 150 10.45 0.61 -8.22
C THR A 150 10.44 1.20 -6.81
N ASP A 151 11.20 2.27 -6.60
CA ASP A 151 11.19 3.01 -5.33
C ASP A 151 9.86 3.76 -5.13
N PHE A 152 9.06 3.26 -4.18
CA PHE A 152 7.76 3.80 -3.77
C PHE A 152 7.79 4.58 -2.45
N THR A 153 8.97 4.81 -1.85
CA THR A 153 9.12 5.64 -0.65
C THR A 153 8.57 7.04 -0.87
N GLY A 154 8.73 7.59 -2.08
CA GLY A 154 8.15 8.87 -2.47
C GLY A 154 6.61 8.91 -2.37
N VAL A 155 5.91 7.82 -2.67
CA VAL A 155 4.43 7.76 -2.56
C VAL A 155 3.99 7.79 -1.11
N LEU A 156 4.70 7.11 -0.20
CA LEU A 156 4.43 7.20 1.23
C LEU A 156 4.59 8.63 1.76
N ILE A 157 5.64 9.34 1.35
CA ILE A 157 5.87 10.75 1.71
C ILE A 157 4.73 11.65 1.17
N CYS A 158 4.31 11.43 -0.08
CA CYS A 158 3.21 12.17 -0.67
C CYS A 158 1.93 11.98 0.14
N GLY A 159 1.57 10.73 0.44
CA GLY A 159 0.40 10.39 1.25
C GLY A 159 0.46 11.01 2.64
N ALA A 160 1.56 10.81 3.38
CA ALA A 160 1.75 11.36 4.73
C ALA A 160 1.54 12.87 4.80
N TYR A 161 1.99 13.60 3.77
CA TYR A 161 1.72 15.02 3.67
C TYR A 161 0.21 15.31 3.59
N GLN A 162 -0.56 14.56 2.80
CA GLN A 162 -2.01 14.76 2.71
C GLN A 162 -2.75 14.37 4.00
N TRP A 163 -2.21 13.42 4.77
CA TRP A 163 -2.78 12.96 6.05
C TRP A 163 -2.50 13.88 7.24
N GLY A 164 -1.65 14.90 7.05
CA GLY A 164 -1.23 15.82 8.11
C GLY A 164 -0.03 15.35 8.94
N ILE A 165 0.59 14.23 8.56
CA ILE A 165 1.76 13.65 9.23
C ILE A 165 3.02 14.28 8.62
N ARG A 166 3.49 15.39 9.22
CA ARG A 166 4.44 16.33 8.60
C ARG A 166 5.59 16.76 9.52
N ASP A 167 6.07 15.91 10.41
CA ASP A 167 7.15 16.23 11.36
C ASP A 167 8.56 16.27 10.72
N TYR A 168 8.63 16.80 9.51
CA TYR A 168 9.81 16.88 8.66
C TYR A 168 9.75 18.16 7.81
N ASP A 169 10.88 18.52 7.19
CA ASP A 169 10.93 19.64 6.25
C ASP A 169 10.21 19.28 4.94
N PRO A 170 9.07 19.93 4.61
CA PRO A 170 8.32 19.61 3.39
C PRO A 170 9.11 19.90 2.11
N GLU A 171 10.04 20.84 2.13
CA GLU A 171 10.87 21.18 0.96
C GLU A 171 11.93 20.12 0.70
N GLN A 172 12.59 19.65 1.75
CA GLN A 172 13.49 18.49 1.67
C GLN A 172 12.73 17.25 1.16
N ALA A 173 11.56 16.98 1.74
CA ALA A 173 10.73 15.85 1.35
C ALA A 173 10.29 15.93 -0.11
N PHE A 174 9.85 17.10 -0.57
CA PHE A 174 9.48 17.28 -1.97
C PHE A 174 10.67 17.15 -2.91
N ALA A 175 11.85 17.67 -2.54
CA ALA A 175 13.06 17.48 -3.34
C ALA A 175 13.41 15.99 -3.50
N ALA A 176 13.25 15.19 -2.44
CA ALA A 176 13.47 13.75 -2.45
C ALA A 176 12.48 13.02 -3.36
N VAL A 177 11.18 13.30 -3.21
CA VAL A 177 10.10 12.77 -4.06
C VAL A 177 10.34 13.14 -5.52
N LEU A 178 10.60 14.41 -5.83
CA LEU A 178 10.80 14.88 -7.19
C LEU A 178 12.02 14.21 -7.83
N LYS A 179 13.11 14.00 -7.07
CA LYS A 179 14.30 13.32 -7.57
C LYS A 179 13.99 11.88 -8.01
N ASN A 180 13.11 11.17 -7.30
CA ASN A 180 12.66 9.84 -7.71
C ASN A 180 11.89 9.84 -9.04
N GLU A 181 11.13 10.89 -9.32
CA GLU A 181 10.29 10.98 -10.53
C GLU A 181 11.03 11.55 -11.76
N VAL A 182 12.17 12.22 -11.58
CA VAL A 182 12.89 12.84 -12.73
C VAL A 182 14.39 12.59 -12.77
N GLY A 183 15.00 12.14 -11.68
CA GLY A 183 16.42 11.85 -11.59
C GLY A 183 16.72 10.44 -12.06
N TRP A 184 17.52 10.31 -13.12
CA TRP A 184 17.97 8.99 -13.62
C TRP A 184 19.49 8.90 -13.80
N GLN A 185 20.18 10.04 -13.82
CA GLN A 185 21.62 10.12 -14.06
C GLN A 185 22.41 9.74 -12.80
N ASN A 186 23.52 9.01 -12.99
CA ASN A 186 24.43 8.60 -11.92
C ASN A 186 23.72 7.94 -10.72
N ARG A 187 22.64 7.20 -11.01
CA ARG A 187 21.80 6.51 -10.02
C ARG A 187 22.51 5.24 -9.52
N PRO A 188 22.77 5.10 -8.21
CA PRO A 188 23.23 3.85 -7.62
C PRO A 188 22.21 2.71 -7.79
N VAL A 189 22.66 1.45 -7.70
CA VAL A 189 21.74 0.32 -7.56
C VAL A 189 21.06 0.39 -6.19
N GLY A 190 19.77 0.05 -6.12
CA GLY A 190 19.01 0.05 -4.87
C GLY A 190 18.24 1.34 -4.54
N VAL A 191 18.27 2.34 -5.44
CA VAL A 191 17.55 3.62 -5.27
C VAL A 191 16.88 4.04 -6.57
N GLY A 192 15.82 4.84 -6.49
CA GLY A 192 15.22 5.42 -7.70
C GLY A 192 14.65 4.38 -8.66
N LYS A 193 14.55 4.76 -9.94
CA LYS A 193 13.92 3.96 -11.00
C LYS A 193 14.90 3.69 -12.14
N ALA A 194 15.14 2.42 -12.48
CA ALA A 194 16.25 1.99 -13.34
C ALA A 194 16.11 2.42 -14.81
N ASP A 195 14.89 2.41 -15.33
CA ASP A 195 14.51 2.68 -16.72
C ASP A 195 13.73 3.99 -16.89
N LEU A 196 13.75 4.85 -15.85
CA LEU A 196 13.07 6.14 -15.81
C LEU A 196 13.41 7.04 -17.00
N LYS A 197 14.66 7.01 -17.48
CA LYS A 197 15.06 7.78 -18.67
C LYS A 197 14.13 7.50 -19.86
N SER A 198 13.89 6.22 -20.15
CA SER A 198 13.03 5.81 -21.27
C SER A 198 11.57 6.25 -21.05
N PHE A 199 11.08 6.15 -19.82
CA PHE A 199 9.75 6.66 -19.45
C PHE A 199 9.64 8.18 -19.67
N LEU A 200 10.66 8.96 -19.30
CA LEU A 200 10.67 10.41 -19.52
C LEU A 200 10.73 10.78 -21.01
N ASP A 201 11.50 10.04 -21.80
CA ASP A 201 11.67 10.30 -23.24
C ASP A 201 10.43 9.92 -24.05
N HIS A 202 9.79 8.79 -23.74
CA HIS A 202 8.70 8.21 -24.54
C HIS A 202 7.32 8.37 -23.89
N GLY A 203 7.25 8.70 -22.60
CA GLY A 203 6.05 8.65 -21.75
C GLY A 203 5.56 7.23 -21.43
N TYR A 204 6.35 6.21 -21.74
CA TYR A 204 6.18 4.81 -21.34
C TYR A 204 7.56 4.15 -21.36
N VAL A 205 7.74 3.08 -20.59
CA VAL A 205 8.95 2.24 -20.67
C VAL A 205 8.79 1.28 -21.85
N PRO A 206 9.72 1.21 -22.80
CA PRO A 206 9.70 0.21 -23.87
C PRO A 206 10.06 -1.19 -23.39
N LEU A 207 9.41 -2.21 -23.95
CA LEU A 207 9.73 -3.62 -23.72
C LEU A 207 11.06 -3.98 -24.38
N LEU A 208 11.98 -4.54 -23.60
CA LEU A 208 13.20 -5.18 -24.07
C LEU A 208 13.16 -6.67 -23.70
N ARG A 209 13.27 -7.58 -24.68
CA ARG A 209 13.41 -9.02 -24.39
C ARG A 209 14.80 -9.24 -23.79
N ARG A 210 14.87 -9.70 -22.53
CA ARG A 210 16.08 -9.94 -21.70
C ARG A 210 17.37 -9.33 -22.24
N VAL A 211 17.77 -8.21 -21.62
CA VAL A 211 19.04 -7.55 -21.88
C VAL A 211 20.15 -8.26 -21.09
N ASN A 212 20.42 -9.53 -21.41
CA ASN A 212 21.61 -10.29 -20.97
C ASN A 212 22.01 -10.14 -19.48
N ALA A 213 23.29 -10.26 -19.13
CA ALA A 213 23.81 -10.32 -17.77
C ALA A 213 23.69 -9.01 -16.94
N ALA A 214 23.05 -7.97 -17.51
CA ALA A 214 22.93 -6.63 -16.92
C ALA A 214 21.68 -6.42 -16.04
N GLY A 215 20.82 -7.43 -15.90
CA GLY A 215 19.57 -7.37 -15.13
C GLY A 215 18.33 -7.12 -15.98
N ASP A 216 17.16 -7.10 -15.35
CA ASP A 216 15.86 -7.05 -16.05
C ASP A 216 15.44 -5.63 -16.49
N SER A 217 16.19 -4.57 -16.11
CA SER A 217 15.90 -3.17 -16.44
C SER A 217 17.16 -2.33 -16.68
N VAL A 218 17.13 -1.47 -17.69
CA VAL A 218 18.21 -0.53 -18.04
C VAL A 218 17.62 0.82 -18.47
N ALA A 219 18.45 1.86 -18.58
CA ALA A 219 17.97 3.21 -18.96
C ALA A 219 17.18 3.28 -20.29
N GLY A 220 17.35 2.30 -21.19
CA GLY A 220 16.65 2.22 -22.47
C GLY A 220 15.31 1.45 -22.45
N GLY A 221 14.97 0.77 -21.37
CA GLY A 221 13.75 -0.04 -21.26
C GLY A 221 13.91 -1.22 -20.31
N SER A 222 12.88 -2.08 -20.24
CA SER A 222 12.82 -3.16 -19.26
C SER A 222 12.07 -4.38 -19.80
N GLN A 223 12.33 -5.55 -19.21
CA GLN A 223 11.48 -6.72 -19.41
C GLN A 223 10.11 -6.55 -18.72
N PHE A 224 10.02 -5.70 -17.70
CA PHE A 224 8.81 -5.36 -16.92
C PHE A 224 8.20 -4.02 -17.33
N SER A 225 8.29 -3.71 -18.62
CA SER A 225 8.03 -2.38 -19.17
C SER A 225 6.61 -1.84 -18.90
N ALA A 226 5.59 -2.69 -18.99
CA ALA A 226 4.21 -2.26 -18.76
C ALA A 226 3.92 -2.03 -17.28
N SER A 227 4.34 -2.93 -16.38
CA SER A 227 4.21 -2.70 -14.93
C SER A 227 4.91 -1.42 -14.49
N HIS A 228 6.18 -1.20 -14.89
CA HIS A 228 6.89 0.03 -14.57
C HIS A 228 6.21 1.29 -15.13
N THR A 229 5.66 1.23 -16.35
CA THR A 229 4.91 2.38 -16.91
C THR A 229 3.68 2.72 -16.07
N LEU A 230 2.94 1.72 -15.59
CA LEU A 230 1.75 1.90 -14.76
C LEU A 230 2.12 2.43 -13.38
N GLU A 231 3.13 1.83 -12.76
CA GLU A 231 3.68 2.22 -11.47
C GLU A 231 4.22 3.65 -11.47
N TYR A 232 4.98 4.03 -12.50
CA TYR A 232 5.57 5.37 -12.59
C TYR A 232 4.50 6.41 -12.91
N SER A 233 3.46 6.02 -13.64
CA SER A 233 2.29 6.87 -13.85
C SER A 233 1.61 7.19 -12.51
N PHE A 234 1.43 6.19 -11.65
CA PHE A 234 0.83 6.39 -10.33
C PHE A 234 1.71 7.22 -9.40
N SER A 235 3.00 6.90 -9.29
CA SER A 235 3.91 7.66 -8.42
C SER A 235 4.05 9.12 -8.86
N SER A 236 4.07 9.37 -10.18
CA SER A 236 4.08 10.73 -10.73
C SER A 236 2.80 11.48 -10.38
N TRP A 237 1.64 10.82 -10.39
CA TRP A 237 0.39 11.43 -9.93
C TRP A 237 0.45 11.78 -8.44
N ALA A 238 0.87 10.88 -7.57
CA ALA A 238 1.01 11.15 -6.14
C ALA A 238 1.97 12.33 -5.87
N ALA A 239 3.11 12.36 -6.58
CA ALA A 239 4.04 13.48 -6.55
C ALA A 239 3.41 14.80 -7.05
N ALA A 240 2.51 14.75 -8.03
CA ALA A 240 1.78 15.92 -8.49
C ALA A 240 0.81 16.46 -7.42
N GLN A 241 0.13 15.57 -6.69
CA GLN A 241 -0.74 15.96 -5.57
C GLN A 241 0.05 16.68 -4.48
N PHE A 242 1.26 16.20 -4.16
CA PHE A 242 2.15 16.86 -3.21
C PHE A 242 2.70 18.20 -3.75
N ALA A 243 3.17 18.22 -5.01
CA ALA A 243 3.61 19.44 -5.69
C ALA A 243 2.53 20.53 -5.66
N GLN A 244 1.27 20.16 -5.91
CA GLN A 244 0.14 21.08 -5.90
C GLN A 244 -0.12 21.63 -4.50
N ALA A 245 -0.02 20.78 -3.47
CA ALA A 245 -0.19 21.21 -2.08
C ALA A 245 0.91 22.20 -1.62
N LEU A 246 2.09 22.19 -2.28
CA LEU A 246 3.19 23.13 -2.06
C LEU A 246 3.20 24.31 -3.07
N GLY A 247 2.25 24.40 -4.00
CA GLY A 247 2.21 25.47 -5.00
C GLY A 247 3.29 25.39 -6.10
N ARG A 248 3.81 24.19 -6.39
CA ARG A 248 4.89 23.92 -7.36
C ARG A 248 4.34 23.75 -8.79
N THR A 249 3.78 24.81 -9.37
CA THR A 249 2.99 24.77 -10.62
C THR A 249 3.71 24.13 -11.81
N ASN A 250 5.02 24.36 -11.98
CA ASN A 250 5.80 23.80 -13.08
C ASN A 250 5.95 22.27 -12.95
N GLU A 251 6.23 21.81 -11.73
CA GLU A 251 6.36 20.41 -11.38
C GLU A 251 5.01 19.70 -11.54
N VAL A 252 3.90 20.30 -11.08
CA VAL A 252 2.55 19.76 -11.25
C VAL A 252 2.27 19.45 -12.72
N ALA A 253 2.48 20.42 -13.62
CA ALA A 253 2.18 20.23 -15.04
C ALA A 253 3.02 19.10 -15.65
N ARG A 254 4.28 18.95 -15.25
CA ARG A 254 5.15 17.86 -15.72
C ARG A 254 4.69 16.50 -15.19
N LEU A 255 4.45 16.39 -13.89
CA LEU A 255 4.09 15.16 -13.20
C LEU A 255 2.71 14.64 -13.64
N LEU A 256 1.73 15.53 -13.86
CA LEU A 256 0.43 15.16 -14.43
C LEU A 256 0.50 14.71 -15.90
N ARG A 257 1.51 15.15 -16.67
CA ARG A 257 1.73 14.58 -18.01
C ARG A 257 2.33 13.18 -17.93
N GLN A 258 3.25 12.96 -16.99
CA GLN A 258 3.84 11.65 -16.74
C GLN A 258 2.80 10.65 -16.23
N SER A 259 1.86 11.08 -15.38
CA SER A 259 0.80 10.21 -14.85
C SER A 259 -0.17 9.66 -15.88
N ARG A 260 -0.16 10.19 -17.10
CA ARG A 260 -0.97 9.71 -18.23
C ARG A 260 -0.21 8.68 -19.09
N GLY A 261 0.97 8.23 -18.67
CA GLY A 261 1.77 7.26 -19.41
C GLY A 261 1.05 5.94 -19.66
N TRP A 262 0.24 5.48 -18.69
CA TRP A 262 -0.59 4.28 -18.80
C TRP A 262 -1.49 4.26 -20.04
N GLU A 263 -2.04 5.42 -20.44
CA GLU A 263 -2.93 5.54 -21.60
C GLU A 263 -2.24 5.12 -22.89
N LYS A 264 -0.92 5.30 -22.97
CA LYS A 264 -0.14 4.88 -24.15
C LYS A 264 -0.12 3.38 -24.31
N LEU A 265 -0.23 2.62 -23.23
CA LEU A 265 -0.19 1.16 -23.26
C LEU A 265 -1.59 0.53 -23.34
N PHE A 266 -2.66 1.30 -23.23
CA PHE A 266 -4.01 0.76 -23.41
C PHE A 266 -4.28 0.45 -24.88
N ASP A 267 -4.42 -0.83 -25.19
CA ASP A 267 -4.77 -1.33 -26.53
C ASP A 267 -6.28 -1.51 -26.64
N ALA A 268 -6.95 -0.59 -27.33
CA ALA A 268 -8.41 -0.61 -27.50
C ALA A 268 -8.92 -1.85 -28.27
N GLU A 269 -8.08 -2.51 -29.08
CA GLU A 269 -8.47 -3.71 -29.82
C GLU A 269 -8.64 -4.91 -28.87
N THR A 270 -7.74 -5.04 -27.90
CA THR A 270 -7.75 -6.16 -26.93
C THR A 270 -8.44 -5.79 -25.60
N GLY A 271 -8.54 -4.49 -25.33
CA GLY A 271 -9.01 -3.93 -24.07
C GLY A 271 -8.06 -4.20 -22.90
N PHE A 272 -6.78 -4.47 -23.16
CA PHE A 272 -5.75 -4.71 -22.13
C PHE A 272 -4.66 -3.65 -22.19
N ILE A 273 -3.93 -3.50 -21.09
CA ILE A 273 -2.59 -2.92 -21.15
C ILE A 273 -1.71 -3.89 -21.93
N ARG A 274 -1.09 -3.39 -23.01
CA ARG A 274 -0.21 -4.16 -23.90
C ARG A 274 1.14 -3.46 -23.99
N PRO A 275 2.26 -4.17 -23.73
CA PRO A 275 3.59 -3.57 -23.85
C PRO A 275 3.85 -3.01 -25.25
N ARG A 276 4.63 -1.92 -25.32
CA ARG A 276 5.16 -1.36 -26.57
C ARG A 276 6.66 -1.50 -26.62
N ASP A 277 7.22 -1.71 -27.81
CA ASP A 277 8.67 -1.75 -28.02
C ASP A 277 9.27 -0.35 -28.24
N THR A 278 10.57 -0.29 -28.54
CA THR A 278 11.30 0.97 -28.77
C THR A 278 10.86 1.72 -30.03
N THR A 279 10.13 1.08 -30.95
CA THR A 279 9.54 1.74 -32.12
C THR A 279 8.20 2.41 -31.80
N GLY A 280 7.63 2.09 -30.63
CA GLY A 280 6.29 2.49 -30.23
C GLY A 280 5.18 1.61 -30.76
N ALA A 281 5.49 0.50 -31.45
CA ALA A 281 4.49 -0.49 -31.79
C ALA A 281 4.10 -1.33 -30.57
N PHE A 282 2.84 -1.73 -30.49
CA PHE A 282 2.44 -2.78 -29.56
C PHE A 282 3.13 -4.10 -29.92
N ILE A 283 3.54 -4.87 -28.92
CA ILE A 283 4.24 -6.13 -29.15
C ILE A 283 3.34 -7.13 -29.92
N PRO A 284 3.86 -7.85 -30.94
CA PRO A 284 3.09 -8.89 -31.61
C PRO A 284 2.91 -10.12 -30.71
N ASP A 285 2.00 -11.02 -31.10
CA ASP A 285 1.70 -12.28 -30.41
C ASP A 285 1.43 -12.07 -28.91
N PHE A 286 0.52 -11.14 -28.62
CA PHE A 286 0.17 -10.78 -27.24
C PHE A 286 -0.76 -11.83 -26.64
N ASN A 287 -0.30 -12.45 -25.56
CA ASN A 287 -1.09 -13.33 -24.72
C ASN A 287 -1.32 -12.66 -23.35
N PRO A 288 -2.55 -12.29 -22.97
CA PRO A 288 -2.80 -11.60 -21.70
C PRO A 288 -2.53 -12.45 -20.45
N PHE A 289 -2.36 -13.76 -20.60
CA PHE A 289 -1.99 -14.70 -19.53
C PHE A 289 -0.46 -14.90 -19.41
N GLU A 290 0.34 -14.41 -20.37
CA GLU A 290 1.79 -14.58 -20.34
C GLU A 290 2.41 -13.76 -19.21
N ALA A 291 2.92 -14.45 -18.18
CA ALA A 291 3.63 -13.82 -17.09
C ALA A 291 5.01 -13.30 -17.53
N TRP A 292 5.56 -12.33 -16.80
CA TRP A 292 6.95 -11.83 -16.94
C TRP A 292 7.30 -11.11 -18.24
N ARG A 293 6.39 -11.05 -19.24
CA ARG A 293 6.61 -10.31 -20.49
C ARG A 293 5.91 -8.96 -20.43
N GLY A 294 6.64 -7.96 -19.97
CA GLY A 294 6.16 -6.60 -19.75
C GLY A 294 5.57 -6.39 -18.36
N PHE A 295 5.36 -7.45 -17.57
CA PHE A 295 4.72 -7.39 -16.27
C PHE A 295 5.61 -8.08 -15.24
N GLN A 296 5.96 -7.36 -14.17
CA GLN A 296 6.72 -7.92 -13.05
C GLN A 296 5.80 -8.79 -12.19
N GLU A 297 6.19 -10.04 -11.95
CA GLU A 297 5.45 -10.95 -11.04
C GLU A 297 3.95 -11.08 -11.37
N GLY A 298 3.58 -10.91 -12.63
CA GLY A 298 2.20 -10.99 -13.05
C GLY A 298 2.04 -10.97 -14.56
N ASN A 299 0.82 -10.70 -14.99
CA ASN A 299 0.40 -10.70 -16.39
C ASN A 299 -0.58 -9.55 -16.66
N ALA A 300 -1.10 -9.47 -17.89
CA ALA A 300 -1.97 -8.36 -18.28
C ALA A 300 -3.34 -8.37 -17.59
N TRP A 301 -3.86 -9.54 -17.18
CA TRP A 301 -5.12 -9.61 -16.44
C TRP A 301 -5.03 -8.92 -15.08
N GLN A 302 -3.91 -9.09 -14.39
CA GLN A 302 -3.66 -8.46 -13.10
C GLN A 302 -3.36 -6.96 -13.27
N TYR A 303 -2.42 -6.61 -14.15
CA TYR A 303 -1.92 -5.23 -14.26
C TYR A 303 -2.80 -4.27 -15.03
N THR A 304 -3.72 -4.74 -15.88
CA THR A 304 -4.60 -3.81 -16.62
C THR A 304 -5.44 -2.95 -15.70
N PHE A 305 -5.71 -3.42 -14.49
CA PHE A 305 -6.45 -2.69 -13.46
C PHE A 305 -5.58 -1.74 -12.63
N TYR A 306 -4.26 -1.73 -12.81
CA TYR A 306 -3.32 -0.86 -12.10
C TYR A 306 -3.35 0.56 -12.68
N VAL A 307 -4.47 1.26 -12.49
CA VAL A 307 -4.61 2.71 -12.76
C VAL A 307 -5.24 3.37 -11.54
N PRO A 308 -4.62 3.24 -10.34
CA PRO A 308 -5.25 3.64 -9.09
C PRO A 308 -5.59 5.13 -9.01
N HIS A 309 -4.81 5.99 -9.67
CA HIS A 309 -5.05 7.43 -9.69
C HIS A 309 -6.18 7.89 -10.61
N ASP A 310 -6.58 7.07 -11.60
CA ASP A 310 -7.66 7.39 -12.55
C ASP A 310 -8.49 6.12 -12.90
N PRO A 311 -9.11 5.46 -11.92
CA PRO A 311 -9.92 4.28 -12.17
C PRO A 311 -11.13 4.61 -13.06
N GLU A 312 -11.69 5.81 -12.93
CA GLU A 312 -12.77 6.30 -13.80
C GLU A 312 -12.31 6.43 -15.26
N GLY A 313 -11.06 6.83 -15.50
CA GLY A 313 -10.46 6.85 -16.84
C GLY A 313 -10.36 5.48 -17.48
N LEU A 314 -9.94 4.48 -16.71
CA LEU A 314 -9.92 3.10 -17.17
C LEU A 314 -11.34 2.59 -17.47
N VAL A 315 -12.31 2.88 -16.61
CA VAL A 315 -13.73 2.56 -16.82
C VAL A 315 -14.26 3.20 -18.10
N ARG A 316 -13.93 4.47 -18.37
CA ARG A 316 -14.33 5.15 -19.61
C ARG A 316 -13.74 4.48 -20.85
N LEU A 317 -12.46 4.08 -20.82
CA LEU A 317 -11.80 3.47 -21.98
C LEU A 317 -12.30 2.05 -22.27
N MET A 318 -12.59 1.25 -21.23
CA MET A 318 -13.14 -0.10 -21.39
C MET A 318 -14.66 -0.13 -21.66
N GLY A 319 -15.37 0.88 -21.18
CA GLY A 319 -16.82 0.87 -21.03
C GLY A 319 -17.25 0.20 -19.72
N PRO A 320 -18.21 0.78 -18.97
CA PRO A 320 -18.56 0.34 -17.61
C PRO A 320 -19.14 -1.07 -17.55
N GLU A 321 -19.87 -1.52 -18.58
CA GLU A 321 -20.39 -2.88 -18.65
C GLU A 321 -19.26 -3.91 -18.82
N THR A 322 -18.37 -3.68 -19.78
CA THR A 322 -17.21 -4.54 -20.02
C THR A 322 -16.29 -4.59 -18.81
N PHE A 323 -16.00 -3.43 -18.22
CA PHE A 323 -15.19 -3.32 -17.00
C PHE A 323 -15.76 -4.17 -15.87
N ASN A 324 -17.03 -3.93 -15.50
CA ASN A 324 -17.67 -4.65 -14.39
C ASN A 324 -17.81 -6.16 -14.67
N ARG A 325 -18.19 -6.55 -15.90
CA ARG A 325 -18.29 -7.97 -16.28
C ARG A 325 -16.93 -8.67 -16.20
N ARG A 326 -15.87 -8.01 -16.67
CA ARG A 326 -14.51 -8.55 -16.64
C ARG A 326 -14.04 -8.70 -15.19
N LEU A 327 -14.20 -7.66 -14.38
CA LEU A 327 -13.80 -7.63 -12.98
C LEU A 327 -14.53 -8.72 -12.16
N ASP A 328 -15.85 -8.87 -12.33
CA ASP A 328 -16.62 -9.90 -11.61
C ASP A 328 -16.25 -11.33 -12.06
N SER A 329 -15.94 -11.51 -13.35
CA SER A 329 -15.42 -12.78 -13.87
C SER A 329 -14.04 -13.13 -13.31
N VAL A 330 -13.19 -12.13 -13.04
CA VAL A 330 -11.86 -12.34 -12.44
C VAL A 330 -12.02 -13.01 -11.08
N PHE A 331 -12.85 -12.44 -10.21
CA PHE A 331 -13.05 -12.99 -8.87
C PHE A 331 -13.82 -14.30 -8.84
N THR A 332 -14.82 -14.47 -9.72
CA THR A 332 -15.55 -15.73 -9.84
C THR A 332 -14.61 -16.90 -10.15
N ARG A 333 -13.63 -16.70 -11.05
CA ARG A 333 -12.61 -17.72 -11.35
C ARG A 333 -11.56 -17.84 -10.26
N ALA A 334 -11.12 -16.72 -9.69
CA ALA A 334 -10.10 -16.73 -8.63
C ALA A 334 -10.55 -17.55 -7.41
N GLN A 335 -11.83 -17.45 -7.05
CA GLN A 335 -12.44 -18.19 -5.95
C GLN A 335 -12.31 -19.72 -6.12
N GLU A 336 -12.37 -20.24 -7.36
CA GLU A 336 -12.16 -21.68 -7.66
C GLU A 336 -10.77 -22.18 -7.20
N THR A 337 -9.83 -21.25 -7.01
CA THR A 337 -8.44 -21.49 -6.60
C THR A 337 -8.07 -20.78 -5.30
N ALA A 338 -9.06 -20.49 -4.45
CA ALA A 338 -8.89 -19.77 -3.17
C ALA A 338 -8.14 -18.43 -3.32
N PHE A 339 -8.35 -17.73 -4.43
CA PHE A 339 -7.77 -16.41 -4.74
C PHE A 339 -6.23 -16.32 -4.86
N GLY A 340 -5.48 -17.40 -4.60
CA GLY A 340 -4.01 -17.45 -4.65
C GLY A 340 -3.43 -18.30 -5.79
N GLY A 341 -4.25 -18.70 -6.77
CA GLY A 341 -3.81 -19.58 -7.86
C GLY A 341 -3.65 -21.06 -7.48
N GLY A 342 -4.16 -21.48 -6.33
CA GLY A 342 -4.24 -22.88 -5.92
C GLY A 342 -3.71 -23.13 -4.52
N LYS A 343 -3.26 -24.36 -4.27
CA LYS A 343 -2.68 -24.79 -2.98
C LYS A 343 -1.20 -25.17 -3.08
N GLU A 344 -0.55 -24.78 -4.17
CA GLU A 344 0.87 -25.01 -4.36
C GLU A 344 1.70 -24.08 -3.46
N VAL A 345 2.74 -24.61 -2.84
CA VAL A 345 3.64 -23.84 -1.97
C VAL A 345 4.84 -23.37 -2.78
N ASN A 346 4.77 -22.16 -3.33
CA ASN A 346 5.80 -21.54 -4.16
C ASN A 346 5.67 -20.01 -4.07
N ALA A 347 6.78 -19.29 -3.88
CA ALA A 347 6.79 -17.82 -3.77
C ALA A 347 6.14 -17.08 -4.97
N PHE A 348 6.02 -17.72 -6.14
CA PHE A 348 5.35 -17.17 -7.32
C PHE A 348 4.08 -17.94 -7.71
N ALA A 349 3.47 -18.67 -6.77
CA ALA A 349 2.21 -19.38 -6.98
C ALA A 349 1.12 -18.40 -7.45
N GLY A 350 0.46 -18.73 -8.56
CA GLY A 350 -0.59 -17.88 -9.13
C GLY A 350 -0.11 -16.75 -10.06
N VAL A 351 1.18 -16.66 -10.41
CA VAL A 351 1.66 -15.62 -11.36
C VAL A 351 0.99 -15.67 -12.75
N GLU A 352 0.60 -16.86 -13.20
CA GLU A 352 -0.14 -17.08 -14.46
C GLU A 352 -1.67 -17.01 -14.29
N SER A 353 -2.16 -16.87 -13.05
CA SER A 353 -3.59 -16.75 -12.79
C SER A 353 -4.09 -15.35 -13.20
N ILE A 354 -5.39 -15.22 -13.39
CA ILE A 354 -5.99 -13.90 -13.69
C ILE A 354 -6.10 -12.98 -12.47
N TYR A 355 -5.85 -13.52 -11.27
CA TYR A 355 -5.86 -12.83 -9.99
C TYR A 355 -5.06 -13.60 -8.96
N ASN A 356 -4.12 -12.92 -8.29
CA ASN A 356 -3.38 -13.49 -7.18
C ASN A 356 -3.45 -12.52 -5.99
N HIS A 357 -4.26 -12.83 -4.99
CA HIS A 357 -4.37 -12.01 -3.78
C HIS A 357 -3.06 -11.96 -2.98
N GLY A 358 -2.19 -12.97 -3.13
CA GLY A 358 -0.88 -13.00 -2.48
C GLY A 358 0.13 -12.05 -3.10
N ASN A 359 -0.20 -11.37 -4.21
CA ASN A 359 0.70 -10.42 -4.87
C ASN A 359 0.09 -9.00 -4.92
N GLN A 360 0.92 -8.01 -4.63
CA GLN A 360 0.54 -6.61 -4.41
C GLN A 360 -0.24 -5.97 -5.57
N PRO A 361 0.08 -6.19 -6.87
CA PRO A 361 -0.65 -5.58 -7.99
C PRO A 361 -2.14 -5.93 -8.05
N SER A 362 -2.57 -6.95 -7.30
CA SER A 362 -3.96 -7.42 -7.26
C SER A 362 -4.77 -6.88 -6.07
N LEU A 363 -4.14 -6.29 -5.06
CA LEU A 363 -4.77 -6.01 -3.76
C LEU A 363 -5.88 -4.95 -3.83
N HIS A 364 -5.86 -4.05 -4.81
CA HIS A 364 -6.90 -3.02 -4.98
C HIS A 364 -8.04 -3.43 -5.90
N ILE A 365 -7.89 -4.50 -6.68
CA ILE A 365 -8.79 -4.83 -7.79
C ILE A 365 -10.23 -5.02 -7.30
N SER A 366 -10.43 -5.59 -6.10
CA SER A 366 -11.77 -5.82 -5.53
C SER A 366 -12.49 -4.54 -5.15
N TRP A 367 -11.74 -3.45 -4.95
CA TRP A 367 -12.27 -2.15 -4.54
C TRP A 367 -12.65 -1.26 -5.73
N LEU A 368 -12.18 -1.60 -6.93
CA LEU A 368 -12.50 -0.87 -8.15
C LEU A 368 -13.99 -0.86 -8.49
N PHE A 369 -14.81 -1.77 -7.93
CA PHE A 369 -16.26 -1.71 -8.13
C PHE A 369 -16.91 -0.47 -7.50
N ASN A 370 -16.28 0.13 -6.48
CA ASN A 370 -16.72 1.40 -5.91
C ASN A 370 -16.58 2.55 -6.93
N HIS A 371 -15.56 2.49 -7.79
CA HIS A 371 -15.30 3.46 -8.85
C HIS A 371 -16.09 3.18 -10.15
N SER A 372 -16.71 2.00 -10.28
CA SER A 372 -17.50 1.61 -11.45
C SER A 372 -19.00 1.51 -11.18
N GLY A 373 -19.46 2.04 -10.04
CA GLY A 373 -20.88 2.15 -9.67
C GLY A 373 -21.54 0.85 -9.21
N LYS A 374 -20.76 -0.12 -8.73
CA LYS A 374 -21.27 -1.41 -8.21
C LYS A 374 -20.68 -1.78 -6.84
N PRO A 375 -20.78 -0.91 -5.82
CA PRO A 375 -20.11 -1.13 -4.53
C PRO A 375 -20.49 -2.45 -3.83
N TRP A 376 -21.68 -2.99 -4.08
CA TRP A 376 -22.09 -4.30 -3.57
C TRP A 376 -21.19 -5.46 -4.05
N LEU A 377 -20.50 -5.31 -5.19
CA LEU A 377 -19.51 -6.29 -5.65
C LEU A 377 -18.18 -6.15 -4.88
N SER A 378 -17.75 -4.94 -4.50
CA SER A 378 -16.63 -4.76 -3.57
C SER A 378 -16.92 -5.47 -2.26
N GLN A 379 -18.12 -5.26 -1.70
CA GLN A 379 -18.59 -5.88 -0.46
C GLN A 379 -18.55 -7.42 -0.54
N LYS A 380 -19.11 -7.99 -1.61
CA LYS A 380 -19.09 -9.44 -1.85
C LYS A 380 -17.68 -10.01 -1.88
N TRP A 381 -16.81 -9.42 -2.72
CA TRP A 381 -15.51 -10.02 -3.00
C TRP A 381 -14.49 -9.79 -1.89
N THR A 382 -14.51 -8.63 -1.23
CA THR A 382 -13.66 -8.40 -0.04
C THR A 382 -14.01 -9.36 1.10
N ARG A 383 -15.30 -9.59 1.36
CA ARG A 383 -15.75 -10.60 2.36
C ARG A 383 -15.34 -12.02 1.98
N ALA A 384 -15.50 -12.40 0.71
CA ALA A 384 -15.06 -13.72 0.23
C ALA A 384 -13.56 -13.92 0.41
N ILE A 385 -12.74 -12.93 0.03
CA ILE A 385 -11.28 -12.96 0.18
C ILE A 385 -10.89 -13.10 1.67
N CYS A 386 -11.41 -12.25 2.56
CA CYS A 386 -11.16 -12.35 4.01
C CYS A 386 -11.52 -13.73 4.58
N ASN A 387 -12.59 -14.35 4.08
CA ASN A 387 -13.04 -15.66 4.53
C ASN A 387 -12.21 -16.82 4.00
N GLU A 388 -11.81 -16.77 2.73
CA GLU A 388 -11.33 -17.93 1.98
C GLU A 388 -9.83 -17.92 1.68
N PHE A 389 -9.21 -16.75 1.52
CA PHE A 389 -7.77 -16.64 1.27
C PHE A 389 -6.96 -16.68 2.56
N TYR A 390 -7.48 -16.09 3.65
CA TYR A 390 -6.77 -15.99 4.92
C TYR A 390 -7.11 -17.17 5.83
N GLY A 391 -6.08 -17.78 6.41
CA GLY A 391 -6.16 -18.92 7.33
C GLY A 391 -5.69 -18.59 8.74
N THR A 392 -5.75 -19.58 9.63
CA THR A 392 -5.20 -19.50 10.99
C THR A 392 -4.07 -20.51 11.22
N ASP A 393 -3.82 -21.39 10.25
CA ASP A 393 -2.72 -22.35 10.28
C ASP A 393 -1.50 -21.84 9.51
N GLY A 394 -0.34 -22.48 9.74
CA GLY A 394 0.94 -22.03 9.18
C GLY A 394 1.11 -22.22 7.67
N ILE A 395 0.21 -22.94 6.97
CA ILE A 395 0.29 -23.13 5.52
C ILE A 395 -0.66 -22.16 4.80
N HIS A 396 -1.87 -21.99 5.33
CA HIS A 396 -2.91 -21.17 4.73
C HIS A 396 -2.94 -19.73 5.26
N GLY A 397 -2.21 -19.40 6.33
CA GLY A 397 -2.27 -18.12 7.05
C GLY A 397 -2.49 -16.89 6.15
N TYR A 398 -1.68 -16.74 5.11
CA TYR A 398 -1.74 -15.65 4.12
C TYR A 398 -1.95 -16.16 2.69
N GLY A 399 -2.86 -17.13 2.53
CA GLY A 399 -2.98 -17.89 1.30
C GLY A 399 -2.01 -19.06 1.27
N TYR A 400 -2.28 -20.03 0.41
CA TYR A 400 -1.41 -21.18 0.28
C TYR A 400 -0.15 -20.80 -0.49
N GLY A 401 1.00 -20.85 0.19
CA GLY A 401 2.30 -20.73 -0.47
C GLY A 401 2.73 -19.31 -0.84
N GLN A 402 2.04 -18.28 -0.34
CA GLN A 402 2.35 -16.89 -0.63
C GLN A 402 3.27 -16.32 0.45
N ASP A 403 4.05 -15.31 0.08
CA ASP A 403 4.81 -14.53 1.05
C ASP A 403 3.86 -13.56 1.80
N GLU A 404 4.12 -13.31 3.08
CA GLU A 404 3.35 -12.35 3.87
C GLU A 404 3.77 -10.89 3.57
N ASP A 405 4.98 -10.74 3.01
CA ASP A 405 5.60 -9.49 2.57
C ASP A 405 5.76 -8.43 3.65
N GLN A 406 6.17 -8.85 4.84
CA GLN A 406 6.54 -8.00 5.97
C GLN A 406 5.41 -7.06 6.43
N GLY A 407 4.22 -7.62 6.62
CA GLY A 407 3.06 -6.94 7.15
C GLY A 407 2.06 -6.52 6.09
N GLN A 408 2.35 -6.71 4.80
CA GLN A 408 1.48 -6.22 3.72
C GLN A 408 0.15 -6.98 3.63
N LEU A 409 0.19 -8.31 3.57
CA LEU A 409 -1.05 -9.10 3.50
C LEU A 409 -1.81 -9.04 4.84
N GLY A 410 -1.09 -9.03 5.97
CA GLY A 410 -1.69 -8.78 7.28
C GLY A 410 -2.43 -7.44 7.36
N ALA A 411 -1.79 -6.35 6.94
CA ALA A 411 -2.40 -5.03 6.96
C ALA A 411 -3.57 -4.91 5.97
N TRP A 412 -3.52 -5.59 4.81
CA TRP A 412 -4.67 -5.65 3.89
C TRP A 412 -5.87 -6.31 4.57
N TYR A 413 -5.68 -7.46 5.23
CA TYR A 413 -6.77 -8.12 5.98
C TYR A 413 -7.36 -7.21 7.05
N VAL A 414 -6.50 -6.55 7.83
CA VAL A 414 -6.93 -5.60 8.87
C VAL A 414 -7.80 -4.49 8.25
N MET A 415 -7.32 -3.82 7.20
CA MET A 415 -8.08 -2.75 6.53
C MET A 415 -9.40 -3.26 5.94
N ALA A 416 -9.36 -4.35 5.16
CA ALA A 416 -10.53 -4.89 4.50
C ALA A 416 -11.57 -5.45 5.48
N SER A 417 -11.14 -6.06 6.59
CA SER A 417 -12.05 -6.57 7.63
C SER A 417 -12.69 -5.48 8.48
N MET A 418 -12.07 -4.29 8.58
CA MET A 418 -12.74 -3.08 9.08
C MET A 418 -13.72 -2.49 8.05
N GLY A 419 -13.65 -2.92 6.79
CA GLY A 419 -14.45 -2.39 5.70
C GLY A 419 -13.93 -1.07 5.14
N LEU A 420 -12.63 -0.78 5.27
CA LEU A 420 -11.99 0.45 4.82
C LEU A 420 -10.89 0.16 3.79
N PHE A 421 -10.85 0.93 2.70
CA PHE A 421 -9.74 0.90 1.74
C PHE A 421 -9.75 2.12 0.81
N ASP A 422 -8.59 2.58 0.36
CA ASP A 422 -8.48 3.51 -0.76
C ASP A 422 -7.58 2.97 -1.88
N VAL A 423 -8.14 2.83 -3.08
CA VAL A 423 -7.43 2.48 -4.31
C VAL A 423 -6.33 3.50 -4.62
N LYS A 424 -6.51 4.79 -4.29
CA LYS A 424 -5.48 5.83 -4.49
C LYS A 424 -4.41 5.84 -3.40
N GLY A 425 -4.47 4.91 -2.44
CA GLY A 425 -3.55 4.82 -1.32
C GLY A 425 -3.48 6.10 -0.49
N LEU A 426 -4.62 6.78 -0.36
CA LEU A 426 -4.82 8.05 0.32
C LEU A 426 -3.88 9.18 -0.15
N SER A 427 -3.32 9.09 -1.35
CA SER A 427 -2.36 10.08 -1.86
C SER A 427 -3.01 11.29 -2.54
N ASP A 428 -4.35 11.32 -2.63
CA ASP A 428 -5.10 12.47 -3.16
C ASP A 428 -5.00 13.68 -2.21
N ARG A 429 -5.22 14.90 -2.71
CA ARG A 429 -5.19 16.12 -1.87
C ARG A 429 -6.35 16.15 -0.88
N GLU A 430 -7.46 15.54 -1.25
CA GLU A 430 -8.62 15.31 -0.39
C GLU A 430 -8.86 13.79 -0.35
N PRO A 431 -8.08 13.05 0.46
CA PRO A 431 -8.16 11.59 0.47
C PRO A 431 -9.55 11.13 0.91
N LYS A 432 -10.06 10.11 0.23
CA LYS A 432 -11.34 9.48 0.56
C LYS A 432 -11.13 7.99 0.79
N MET A 433 -11.61 7.53 1.93
CA MET A 433 -11.64 6.11 2.28
C MET A 433 -12.92 5.49 1.72
N GLN A 434 -12.78 4.44 0.94
CA GLN A 434 -13.90 3.71 0.38
C GLN A 434 -14.43 2.70 1.40
N LEU A 435 -15.74 2.48 1.36
CA LEU A 435 -16.43 1.58 2.27
C LEU A 435 -16.68 0.23 1.60
N GLY A 436 -16.32 -0.83 2.32
CA GLY A 436 -16.52 -2.22 1.95
C GLY A 436 -17.59 -2.88 2.81
N SER A 437 -17.31 -4.11 3.23
CA SER A 437 -18.17 -4.85 4.14
C SER A 437 -17.36 -5.33 5.34
N PRO A 438 -17.60 -4.78 6.54
CA PRO A 438 -16.87 -5.19 7.73
C PRO A 438 -17.13 -6.65 8.10
N VAL A 439 -16.14 -7.30 8.70
CA VAL A 439 -16.22 -8.66 9.25
C VAL A 439 -16.74 -8.64 10.68
N PHE A 440 -16.42 -7.59 11.44
CA PHE A 440 -16.76 -7.45 12.86
C PHE A 440 -18.04 -6.65 13.05
N ASP A 441 -18.70 -6.86 14.18
CA ASP A 441 -19.94 -6.15 14.54
C ASP A 441 -19.63 -4.71 14.93
N ARG A 442 -18.49 -4.50 15.60
CA ARG A 442 -18.01 -3.19 16.01
C ARG A 442 -16.50 -3.13 15.98
N ILE A 443 -15.97 -2.03 15.46
CA ILE A 443 -14.54 -1.69 15.46
C ILE A 443 -14.40 -0.31 16.11
N THR A 444 -13.50 -0.18 17.08
CA THR A 444 -13.11 1.11 17.66
C THR A 444 -11.63 1.34 17.37
N ILE A 445 -11.32 2.43 16.68
CA ILE A 445 -9.96 2.87 16.39
C ILE A 445 -9.62 4.03 17.32
N ASP A 446 -8.58 3.87 18.12
CA ASP A 446 -8.00 4.95 18.92
C ASP A 446 -7.16 5.84 18.01
N LEU A 447 -7.56 7.11 17.91
CA LEU A 447 -6.90 8.08 17.05
C LEU A 447 -5.80 8.79 17.83
N ASN A 448 -4.63 8.91 17.21
CA ASN A 448 -3.49 9.55 17.84
C ASN A 448 -3.71 11.08 17.95
N ALA A 449 -3.66 11.62 19.17
CA ALA A 449 -3.97 13.01 19.47
C ALA A 449 -3.05 14.06 18.80
N ASP A 450 -1.85 13.66 18.37
CA ASP A 450 -0.92 14.57 17.67
C ASP A 450 -1.30 14.75 16.19
N TYR A 451 -2.03 13.79 15.61
CA TYR A 451 -2.37 13.75 14.18
C TYR A 451 -3.87 13.75 13.89
N ALA A 452 -4.70 13.64 14.93
CA ALA A 452 -6.15 13.57 14.84
C ALA A 452 -6.80 14.53 15.84
N SER A 453 -7.93 15.12 15.46
CA SER A 453 -8.71 15.98 16.37
C SER A 453 -9.76 15.19 17.17
N GLY A 454 -10.17 14.03 16.64
CA GLY A 454 -11.02 13.07 17.33
C GLY A 454 -10.20 12.17 18.27
N LYS A 455 -10.89 11.58 19.25
CA LYS A 455 -10.28 10.56 20.12
C LYS A 455 -10.43 9.14 19.56
N THR A 456 -11.59 8.87 18.99
CA THR A 456 -11.94 7.55 18.47
C THR A 456 -12.77 7.66 17.20
N PHE A 457 -12.56 6.71 16.30
CA PHE A 457 -13.45 6.45 15.16
C PHE A 457 -14.06 5.06 15.34
N VAL A 458 -15.39 5.00 15.32
CA VAL A 458 -16.15 3.77 15.56
C VAL A 458 -16.89 3.36 14.30
N ILE A 459 -16.73 2.12 13.88
CA ILE A 459 -17.56 1.47 12.88
C ILE A 459 -18.46 0.49 13.61
N GLU A 460 -19.77 0.61 13.45
CA GLU A 460 -20.76 -0.29 14.04
C GLU A 460 -21.63 -0.84 12.93
N THR A 461 -21.92 -2.14 12.99
CA THR A 461 -22.77 -2.82 12.03
C THR A 461 -23.97 -3.42 12.74
N HIS A 462 -25.11 -3.38 12.09
CA HIS A 462 -26.32 -4.04 12.55
C HIS A 462 -26.65 -5.20 11.60
N ASN A 463 -27.07 -6.32 12.17
CA ASN A 463 -27.39 -7.54 11.44
C ASN A 463 -26.21 -8.11 10.64
N ASN A 464 -24.94 -7.85 11.00
CA ASN A 464 -23.81 -8.46 10.31
C ASN A 464 -23.77 -9.97 10.60
N SER A 465 -23.51 -10.76 9.58
CA SER A 465 -23.40 -12.22 9.68
C SER A 465 -22.61 -12.77 8.50
N PRO A 466 -22.28 -14.08 8.49
CA PRO A 466 -21.71 -14.73 7.31
C PRO A 466 -22.58 -14.57 6.05
N GLU A 467 -23.90 -14.48 6.20
CA GLU A 467 -24.88 -14.29 5.12
C GLU A 467 -25.11 -12.81 4.80
N ASN A 468 -25.13 -11.95 5.82
CA ASN A 468 -25.44 -10.53 5.70
C ASN A 468 -24.18 -9.71 5.38
N VAL A 469 -23.73 -9.80 4.13
CA VAL A 469 -22.50 -9.18 3.66
C VAL A 469 -22.69 -7.82 2.98
N TYR A 470 -23.93 -7.41 2.69
CA TYR A 470 -24.20 -6.22 1.89
C TYR A 470 -24.70 -5.06 2.74
N VAL A 471 -24.12 -3.87 2.54
CA VAL A 471 -24.61 -2.64 3.19
C VAL A 471 -25.93 -2.22 2.54
N GLN A 472 -26.95 -2.04 3.37
CA GLN A 472 -28.29 -1.61 2.99
C GLN A 472 -28.46 -0.10 3.14
N SER A 473 -27.88 0.47 4.19
CA SER A 473 -27.80 1.91 4.42
C SER A 473 -26.66 2.22 5.38
N ALA A 474 -26.25 3.48 5.42
CA ALA A 474 -25.22 3.95 6.34
C ALA A 474 -25.61 5.30 6.96
N THR A 475 -25.12 5.55 8.17
CA THR A 475 -25.12 6.88 8.76
C THR A 475 -23.74 7.22 9.31
N PHE A 476 -23.32 8.47 9.19
CA PHE A 476 -22.12 8.99 9.82
C PHE A 476 -22.50 10.12 10.77
N ASN A 477 -22.17 9.95 12.06
CA ASN A 477 -22.56 10.86 13.14
C ASN A 477 -24.08 11.17 13.14
N GLY A 478 -24.89 10.16 12.82
CA GLY A 478 -26.36 10.24 12.77
C GLY A 478 -26.95 10.82 11.47
N ASN A 479 -26.12 11.32 10.55
CA ASN A 479 -26.57 11.81 9.25
C ASN A 479 -26.54 10.69 8.21
N PRO A 480 -27.53 10.60 7.30
CA PRO A 480 -27.48 9.64 6.19
C PRO A 480 -26.20 9.77 5.38
N LEU A 481 -25.60 8.62 5.06
CA LEU A 481 -24.45 8.50 4.17
C LEU A 481 -24.86 7.64 2.97
N ASP A 482 -25.08 8.28 1.84
CA ASP A 482 -25.52 7.61 0.61
C ASP A 482 -24.36 7.22 -0.32
N GLU A 483 -23.14 7.66 0.00
CA GLU A 483 -21.92 7.34 -0.74
C GLU A 483 -21.16 6.19 -0.06
N ALA A 484 -20.56 5.29 -0.86
CA ALA A 484 -19.69 4.23 -0.35
C ALA A 484 -18.27 4.73 -0.05
N GLN A 485 -18.14 5.94 0.50
CA GLN A 485 -16.86 6.57 0.85
C GLN A 485 -17.04 7.62 1.95
N LEU A 486 -15.97 7.87 2.70
CA LEU A 486 -15.84 8.94 3.69
C LEU A 486 -14.56 9.72 3.43
N ASN A 487 -14.55 11.02 3.72
CA ASN A 487 -13.28 11.76 3.67
C ASN A 487 -12.37 11.29 4.80
N TYR A 488 -11.07 11.18 4.53
CA TYR A 488 -10.08 10.86 5.56
C TYR A 488 -10.12 11.86 6.72
N SER A 489 -10.34 13.14 6.43
CA SER A 489 -10.52 14.19 7.44
C SER A 489 -11.67 13.90 8.41
N ASP A 490 -12.75 13.29 7.93
CA ASP A 490 -13.90 12.95 8.78
C ASP A 490 -13.57 11.77 9.71
N ILE A 491 -12.75 10.83 9.25
CA ILE A 491 -12.25 9.72 10.06
C ILE A 491 -11.36 10.23 11.20
N VAL A 492 -10.36 11.08 10.90
CA VAL A 492 -9.44 11.61 11.93
C VAL A 492 -10.06 12.70 12.82
N ASN A 493 -11.21 13.24 12.45
CA ASN A 493 -12.04 14.05 13.36
C ASN A 493 -12.82 13.18 14.35
N GLY A 494 -12.79 11.86 14.18
CA GLY A 494 -13.50 10.90 15.00
C GLY A 494 -15.01 10.91 14.76
N GLY A 495 -15.69 9.97 15.39
CA GLY A 495 -17.13 9.82 15.27
C GLY A 495 -17.56 8.37 15.10
N LYS A 496 -18.79 8.18 14.64
CA LYS A 496 -19.42 6.87 14.50
C LYS A 496 -20.04 6.69 13.12
N LEU A 497 -19.55 5.70 12.38
CA LEU A 497 -20.16 5.13 11.18
C LEU A 497 -21.04 3.95 11.59
N VAL A 498 -22.32 3.97 11.23
CA VAL A 498 -23.27 2.86 11.45
C VAL A 498 -23.69 2.30 10.10
N LEU A 499 -23.58 0.98 9.92
CA LEU A 499 -23.95 0.27 8.71
C LEU A 499 -25.07 -0.73 9.01
N GLU A 500 -26.17 -0.64 8.26
CA GLU A 500 -27.22 -1.66 8.28
C GLU A 500 -26.87 -2.75 7.26
N MET A 501 -26.67 -3.99 7.69
CA MET A 501 -26.25 -5.10 6.84
C MET A 501 -27.44 -5.96 6.40
N GLY A 502 -27.31 -6.64 5.26
CA GLY A 502 -28.34 -7.53 4.73
C GLY A 502 -27.82 -8.60 3.77
N PRO A 503 -28.63 -9.63 3.47
CA PRO A 503 -28.19 -10.81 2.72
C PRO A 503 -28.22 -10.62 1.19
N ALA A 504 -28.87 -9.57 0.71
CA ALA A 504 -29.00 -9.26 -0.71
C ALA A 504 -28.40 -7.88 -1.01
N PRO A 505 -27.81 -7.68 -2.22
CA PRO A 505 -27.22 -6.40 -2.57
C PRO A 505 -28.27 -5.29 -2.65
N ASN A 506 -28.03 -4.17 -1.96
CA ASN A 506 -28.72 -2.93 -2.25
C ASN A 506 -28.02 -2.22 -3.41
N GLN A 507 -28.64 -2.26 -4.60
CA GLN A 507 -28.06 -1.66 -5.81
C GLN A 507 -28.23 -0.14 -5.89
N ASN A 508 -28.87 0.49 -4.90
CA ASN A 508 -29.06 1.93 -4.86
C ASN A 508 -28.08 2.63 -3.91
N TRP A 509 -27.65 1.97 -2.84
CA TRP A 509 -26.74 2.57 -1.86
C TRP A 509 -25.30 2.64 -2.42
N GLY A 510 -24.62 3.76 -2.20
CA GLY A 510 -23.22 3.96 -2.60
C GLY A 510 -22.98 3.98 -4.11
N SER A 511 -24.03 3.88 -4.92
CA SER A 511 -23.92 3.78 -6.36
C SER A 511 -23.81 5.18 -6.94
N ILE A 512 -22.68 5.48 -7.57
CA ILE A 512 -22.50 6.72 -8.33
C ILE A 512 -23.60 6.73 -9.39
N GLY A 513 -24.53 7.69 -9.29
CA GLY A 513 -25.63 7.79 -10.25
C GLY A 513 -25.08 7.76 -11.67
N GLN A 514 -25.53 6.81 -12.48
CA GLN A 514 -25.23 6.81 -13.91
C GLN A 514 -25.94 8.03 -14.51
N GLN A 515 -25.24 9.16 -14.59
CA GLN A 515 -25.63 10.27 -15.46
C GLN A 515 -25.06 10.07 -16.85
#